data_AF-A0AAU5BSL3-F1
#
_entry.id   AF-A0AAU5BSL3-F1
#
_cell.length_a   1.000
_cell.length_b   1.000
_cell.length_c   1.000
_cell.angle_alpha   90.00
_cell.angle_beta   90.00
_cell.angle_gamma   90.00
#
_symmetry.space_group_name_H-M   'P 1'
#
loop_
_entity.id
_entity.type
_entity.pdbx_description
1 polymer ?
#
loop_
_entity_poly.entity_id
_entity_poly.type
_entity_poly.pdbx_seq_one_letter_code
_entity_poly.pdbx_strand_id
1 'polypeptide(L)'
;MPFDLGATARLTAECRDPGGTLTTASGVTVTVTLPDGTTASPTASESGTGQYRVDYPTAQAGRHVIRWQFTSPVDAHTDSFDVREAAPPGILSLSDAKQYLRLTSTAEDDELRSWIESITAGIEGTCGPVVVRTATERVDFRCASSIALRAIPVIELVSVTALLADGTGYATAELDLDPGTGIVRRLDGGMLVGPLVFATRVGRLVVPASLTAAARIILRHLWQTRQGPQRPQLGTGDFDVNEPTPHFGYAIPNRALQLMEPYRLPPGVG
;
A
#
# COMPACT_ATOMS: atom_id res chain seq x y z
N MET A 1 -14.26 -2.50 3.01
CA MET A 1 -13.49 -1.27 2.69
C MET A 1 -12.67 -0.91 3.92
N PRO A 2 -11.41 -0.53 3.76
CA PRO A 2 -10.57 -0.17 4.90
C PRO A 2 -11.07 1.13 5.56
N PHE A 3 -10.96 1.21 6.88
CA PHE A 3 -11.18 2.44 7.63
C PHE A 3 -9.96 3.36 7.49
N ASP A 4 -10.18 4.67 7.54
CA ASP A 4 -9.06 5.61 7.59
C ASP A 4 -8.43 5.64 9.00
N LEU A 5 -7.11 5.86 9.07
CA LEU A 5 -6.42 5.98 10.35
C LEU A 5 -6.96 7.18 11.15
N GLY A 6 -7.24 6.97 12.43
CA GLY A 6 -7.86 7.97 13.30
C GLY A 6 -9.40 8.00 13.22
N ALA A 7 -10.01 7.25 12.31
CA ALA A 7 -11.46 7.10 12.27
C ALA A 7 -11.97 6.13 13.37
N THR A 8 -13.28 6.12 13.58
CA THR A 8 -13.93 5.13 14.43
C THR A 8 -14.45 3.97 13.58
N ALA A 9 -13.90 2.78 13.79
CA ALA A 9 -14.41 1.55 13.21
C ALA A 9 -15.61 1.06 14.04
N ARG A 10 -16.80 1.04 13.43
CA ARG A 10 -17.99 0.45 14.04
C ARG A 10 -18.01 -1.04 13.74
N LEU A 11 -17.83 -1.83 14.79
CA LEU A 11 -17.77 -3.29 14.75
C LEU A 11 -19.05 -3.85 15.36
N THR A 12 -19.65 -4.84 14.73
CA THR A 12 -20.91 -5.43 15.17
C THR A 12 -20.82 -6.94 15.23
N ALA A 13 -21.54 -7.54 16.18
CA ALA A 13 -21.72 -8.98 16.24
C ALA A 13 -23.12 -9.31 16.76
N GLU A 14 -23.55 -10.52 16.47
CA GLU A 14 -24.80 -11.07 16.96
C GLU A 14 -24.52 -12.22 17.93
N CYS A 15 -25.35 -12.35 18.95
CA CYS A 15 -25.36 -13.48 19.88
C CYS A 15 -26.64 -14.27 19.67
N ARG A 16 -26.50 -15.55 19.35
CA ARG A 16 -27.62 -16.46 19.11
C ARG A 16 -27.64 -17.59 20.12
N ASP A 17 -28.84 -18.02 20.50
CA ASP A 17 -29.00 -19.28 21.23
C ASP A 17 -28.71 -20.50 20.32
N PRO A 18 -28.60 -21.72 20.87
CA PRO A 18 -28.42 -22.92 20.05
C PRO A 18 -29.55 -23.20 19.04
N GLY A 19 -30.71 -22.54 19.19
CA GLY A 19 -31.81 -22.57 18.24
C GLY A 19 -31.70 -21.55 17.11
N GLY A 20 -30.66 -20.70 17.10
CA GLY A 20 -30.42 -19.66 16.11
C GLY A 20 -31.16 -18.35 16.38
N THR A 21 -31.84 -18.20 17.53
CA THR A 21 -32.60 -17.01 17.90
C THR A 21 -31.69 -15.98 18.55
N LEU A 22 -31.79 -14.71 18.12
CA LEU A 22 -31.06 -13.61 18.75
C LEU A 22 -31.46 -13.48 20.22
N THR A 23 -30.47 -13.53 21.10
CA THR A 23 -30.68 -13.56 22.56
C THR A 23 -29.65 -12.68 23.24
N THR A 24 -30.10 -11.90 24.23
CA THR A 24 -29.21 -11.08 25.05
C THR A 24 -28.22 -11.95 25.83
N ALA A 25 -26.94 -11.68 25.65
CA ALA A 25 -25.86 -12.36 26.34
C ALA A 25 -25.72 -11.86 27.79
N SER A 26 -25.46 -12.77 28.72
CA SER A 26 -25.06 -12.42 30.10
C SER A 26 -23.68 -11.76 30.17
N GLY A 27 -22.84 -11.98 29.16
CA GLY A 27 -21.48 -11.46 29.10
C GLY A 27 -20.96 -11.52 27.67
N VAL A 28 -20.19 -10.50 27.31
CA VAL A 28 -19.53 -10.35 26.01
C VAL A 28 -18.11 -9.86 26.25
N THR A 29 -17.13 -10.55 25.68
CA THR A 29 -15.73 -10.12 25.63
C THR A 29 -15.34 -9.90 24.18
N VAL A 30 -14.73 -8.73 23.93
CA VAL A 30 -14.20 -8.37 22.62
C VAL A 30 -12.70 -8.21 22.73
N THR A 31 -11.98 -8.90 21.86
CA THR A 31 -10.53 -8.76 21.72
C THR A 31 -10.22 -8.31 20.30
N VAL A 32 -9.56 -7.17 20.16
CA VAL A 32 -9.02 -6.69 18.90
C VAL A 32 -7.51 -6.93 18.92
N THR A 33 -7.02 -7.79 18.04
CA THR A 33 -5.59 -7.99 17.80
C THR A 33 -5.13 -7.00 16.73
N LEU A 34 -4.13 -6.19 17.10
CA LEU A 34 -3.53 -5.16 16.25
C LEU A 34 -2.50 -5.77 15.29
N PRO A 35 -2.10 -5.06 14.23
CA PRO A 35 -1.13 -5.54 13.24
C PRO A 35 0.25 -5.92 13.82
N ASP A 36 0.63 -5.35 14.97
CA ASP A 36 1.88 -5.66 15.67
C ASP A 36 1.76 -6.86 16.64
N GLY A 37 0.58 -7.48 16.72
CA GLY A 37 0.28 -8.60 17.61
C GLY A 37 -0.15 -8.19 19.02
N THR A 38 -0.15 -6.90 19.36
CA THR A 38 -0.72 -6.42 20.63
C THR A 38 -2.25 -6.53 20.60
N THR A 39 -2.89 -6.47 21.77
CA THR A 39 -4.34 -6.62 21.88
C THR A 39 -4.98 -5.45 22.62
N ALA A 40 -6.20 -5.11 22.21
CA ALA A 40 -7.10 -4.19 22.88
C ALA A 40 -8.40 -4.90 23.25
N SER A 41 -9.01 -4.50 24.38
CA SER A 41 -10.26 -5.08 24.88
C SER A 41 -11.35 -4.00 25.03
N PRO A 42 -11.91 -3.51 23.90
CA PRO A 42 -12.95 -2.50 23.95
C PRO A 42 -14.25 -3.05 24.55
N THR A 43 -15.00 -2.19 25.23
CA THR A 43 -16.29 -2.56 25.83
C THR A 43 -17.38 -2.59 24.76
N ALA A 44 -18.04 -3.74 24.61
CA ALA A 44 -19.22 -3.86 23.76
C ALA A 44 -20.48 -3.34 24.46
N SER A 45 -21.37 -2.75 23.67
CA SER A 45 -22.70 -2.33 24.10
C SER A 45 -23.76 -3.08 23.30
N GLU A 46 -24.84 -3.49 23.95
CA GLU A 46 -25.99 -4.06 23.27
C GLU A 46 -26.79 -2.94 22.58
N SER A 47 -27.06 -3.10 21.28
CA SER A 47 -27.83 -2.14 20.46
C SER A 47 -29.27 -2.61 20.18
N GLY A 48 -29.58 -3.85 20.53
CA GLY A 48 -30.87 -4.52 20.39
C GLY A 48 -30.73 -5.96 20.88
N THR A 49 -31.83 -6.68 21.09
CA THR A 49 -31.78 -8.05 21.62
C THR A 49 -30.79 -8.91 20.81
N GLY A 50 -29.72 -9.38 21.46
CA GLY A 50 -28.71 -10.21 20.84
C GLY A 50 -27.84 -9.52 19.79
N GLN A 51 -27.87 -8.19 19.69
CA GLN A 51 -27.06 -7.39 18.78
C GLN A 51 -26.08 -6.52 19.56
N TYR A 52 -24.80 -6.65 19.27
CA TYR A 52 -23.72 -5.99 19.98
C TYR A 52 -22.94 -5.09 19.04
N ARG A 53 -22.49 -3.95 19.56
CA ARG A 53 -21.63 -3.01 18.86
C ARG A 53 -20.46 -2.54 19.71
N VAL A 54 -19.35 -2.28 19.04
CA VAL A 54 -18.15 -1.63 19.57
C VAL A 54 -17.77 -0.52 18.60
N ASP A 55 -17.52 0.67 19.13
CA ASP A 55 -16.92 1.77 18.39
C ASP A 55 -15.43 1.82 18.76
N TYR A 56 -14.57 1.36 17.85
CA TYR A 56 -13.12 1.23 18.06
C TYR A 56 -12.37 2.39 17.38
N PRO A 57 -11.67 3.28 18.11
CA PRO A 57 -10.85 4.32 17.50
C PRO A 57 -9.57 3.71 16.90
N THR A 58 -9.36 3.88 15.60
CA THR A 58 -8.21 3.29 14.91
C THR A 58 -6.95 4.13 15.15
N ALA A 59 -5.95 3.55 15.82
CA ALA A 59 -4.68 4.23 16.12
C ALA A 59 -3.48 3.69 15.34
N GLN A 60 -3.63 2.52 14.71
CA GLN A 60 -2.58 1.86 13.92
C GLN A 60 -3.12 1.49 12.54
N ALA A 61 -2.31 1.66 11.51
CA ALA A 61 -2.63 1.20 10.16
C ALA A 61 -2.29 -0.29 9.99
N GLY A 62 -3.06 -0.99 9.16
CA GLY A 62 -2.90 -2.40 8.86
C GLY A 62 -4.11 -3.25 9.24
N ARG A 63 -3.94 -4.57 9.11
CA ARG A 63 -5.00 -5.54 9.34
C ARG A 63 -5.20 -5.82 10.83
N HIS A 64 -6.43 -5.61 11.30
CA HIS A 64 -6.87 -5.95 12.64
C HIS A 64 -7.73 -7.22 12.59
N VAL A 65 -7.62 -8.05 13.62
CA VAL A 65 -8.47 -9.24 13.80
C VAL A 65 -9.30 -9.03 15.04
N ILE A 66 -10.61 -9.17 14.93
CA ILE A 66 -11.54 -9.06 16.07
C ILE A 66 -12.07 -10.43 16.45
N ARG A 67 -12.13 -10.70 17.76
CA ARG A 67 -12.73 -11.88 18.35
C ARG A 67 -13.81 -11.47 19.35
N TRP A 68 -15.03 -11.95 19.10
CA TRP A 68 -16.17 -11.85 20.00
C TRP A 68 -16.37 -13.17 20.72
N GLN A 69 -16.60 -13.12 22.03
CA GLN A 69 -16.92 -14.27 22.87
C GLN A 69 -18.11 -13.94 23.77
N PHE A 70 -19.19 -14.70 23.65
CA PHE A 70 -20.39 -14.60 24.47
C PHE A 70 -20.46 -15.76 25.44
N THR A 71 -20.90 -15.50 26.69
CA THR A 71 -20.85 -16.50 27.77
C THR A 71 -22.16 -17.23 28.02
N SER A 72 -23.32 -16.59 27.79
CA SER A 72 -24.63 -17.24 27.85
C SER A 72 -25.65 -16.42 27.07
N PRO A 73 -26.16 -16.93 25.94
CA PRO A 73 -25.77 -18.19 25.31
C PRO A 73 -24.29 -18.18 24.88
N VAL A 74 -23.67 -19.37 24.84
CA VAL A 74 -22.28 -19.52 24.40
C VAL A 74 -22.27 -19.40 22.88
N ASP A 75 -21.68 -18.33 22.39
CA ASP A 75 -21.52 -18.05 20.96
C ASP A 75 -20.20 -17.29 20.77
N ALA A 76 -19.64 -17.32 19.58
CA ALA A 76 -18.38 -16.66 19.34
C ALA A 76 -18.13 -16.38 17.85
N HIS A 77 -17.78 -15.14 17.53
CA HIS A 77 -17.54 -14.69 16.15
C HIS A 77 -16.10 -14.17 15.97
N THR A 78 -15.56 -14.30 14.77
CA THR A 78 -14.25 -13.73 14.40
C THR A 78 -14.42 -13.00 13.09
N ASP A 79 -13.86 -11.79 13.01
CA ASP A 79 -13.86 -10.99 11.79
C ASP A 79 -12.51 -10.25 11.67
N SER A 80 -12.30 -9.55 10.57
CA SER A 80 -11.14 -8.69 10.37
C SER A 80 -11.54 -7.41 9.66
N PHE A 81 -10.89 -6.33 10.02
CA PHE A 81 -11.01 -5.05 9.32
C PHE A 81 -9.62 -4.49 9.05
N ASP A 82 -9.49 -3.76 7.96
CA ASP A 82 -8.24 -3.11 7.59
C ASP A 82 -8.32 -1.62 7.91
N VAL A 83 -7.20 -1.07 8.37
CA VAL A 83 -7.02 0.36 8.57
C VAL A 83 -5.99 0.85 7.57
N ARG A 84 -6.38 1.79 6.72
CA ARG A 84 -5.53 2.41 5.73
C ARG A 84 -4.49 3.31 6.39
N GLU A 85 -3.32 3.44 5.78
CA GLU A 85 -2.27 4.35 6.25
C GLU A 85 -2.74 5.82 6.25
N ALA A 86 -2.12 6.65 7.09
CA ALA A 86 -2.46 8.08 7.19
C ALA A 86 -2.28 8.84 5.86
N ALA A 87 -1.26 8.45 5.09
CA ALA A 87 -0.91 9.05 3.80
C ALA A 87 -0.60 7.93 2.79
N PRO A 88 -1.62 7.24 2.26
CA PRO A 88 -1.44 6.17 1.30
C PRO A 88 -0.76 6.70 0.03
N PRO A 89 0.08 5.91 -0.64
CA PRO A 89 0.71 6.33 -1.86
C PRO A 89 -0.33 6.44 -2.99
N GLY A 90 -0.51 7.66 -3.51
CA GLY A 90 -1.39 7.95 -4.64
C GLY A 90 -0.73 8.88 -5.65
N ILE A 91 -0.55 8.42 -6.89
CA ILE A 91 -0.11 9.27 -8.02
C ILE A 91 -1.22 10.26 -8.44
N LEU A 92 -2.47 9.90 -8.20
CA LEU A 92 -3.65 10.72 -8.49
C LEU A 92 -4.34 11.11 -7.19
N SER A 93 -4.89 12.32 -7.15
CA SER A 93 -5.85 12.68 -6.12
C SER A 93 -7.22 12.03 -6.41
N LEU A 94 -8.03 11.83 -5.36
CA LEU A 94 -9.41 11.35 -5.52
C LEU A 94 -10.23 12.32 -6.38
N SER A 95 -10.05 13.63 -6.21
CA SER A 95 -10.73 14.64 -7.02
C SER A 95 -10.35 14.55 -8.50
N ASP A 96 -9.07 14.35 -8.82
CA ASP A 96 -8.62 14.20 -10.21
C ASP A 96 -9.20 12.93 -10.84
N ALA A 97 -9.23 11.83 -10.08
CA ALA A 97 -9.83 10.57 -10.52
C ALA A 97 -11.33 10.74 -10.82
N LYS A 98 -12.07 11.39 -9.94
CA LYS A 98 -13.50 11.69 -10.12
C LYS A 98 -13.75 12.59 -11.31
N GLN A 99 -12.97 13.66 -11.45
CA GLN A 99 -13.06 14.57 -12.59
C GLN A 99 -12.80 13.84 -13.90
N TYR A 100 -11.81 12.96 -13.93
CA TYR A 100 -11.45 12.18 -15.12
C TYR A 100 -12.54 11.16 -15.50
N LEU A 101 -13.14 10.50 -14.52
CA LEU A 101 -14.25 9.56 -14.72
C LEU A 101 -15.63 10.23 -14.85
N ARG A 102 -15.70 11.55 -14.69
CA ARG A 102 -16.93 12.36 -14.68
C ARG A 102 -17.93 11.93 -13.60
N LEU A 103 -17.42 11.56 -12.43
CA LEU A 103 -18.22 11.17 -11.26
C LEU A 103 -18.47 12.37 -10.35
N THR A 104 -19.70 12.52 -9.88
CA THR A 104 -20.13 13.61 -8.99
C THR A 104 -20.59 13.13 -7.61
N SER A 105 -20.97 11.86 -7.49
CA SER A 105 -21.32 11.19 -6.23
C SER A 105 -20.08 10.86 -5.40
N THR A 106 -20.29 10.57 -4.11
CA THR A 106 -19.28 10.05 -3.19
C THR A 106 -19.42 8.55 -2.91
N ALA A 107 -20.39 7.88 -3.55
CA ALA A 107 -20.71 6.48 -3.28
C ALA A 107 -19.56 5.53 -3.65
N GLU A 108 -18.73 5.93 -4.61
CA GLU A 108 -17.62 5.15 -5.14
C GLU A 108 -16.25 5.61 -4.59
N ASP A 109 -16.21 6.58 -3.68
CA ASP A 109 -14.96 7.22 -3.26
C ASP A 109 -13.99 6.22 -2.61
N ASP A 110 -14.46 5.31 -1.76
CA ASP A 110 -13.62 4.30 -1.11
C ASP A 110 -13.04 3.29 -2.11
N GLU A 111 -13.82 2.93 -3.11
CA GLU A 111 -13.39 2.03 -4.17
C GLU A 111 -12.35 2.71 -5.05
N LEU A 112 -12.59 3.97 -5.46
CA LEU A 112 -11.65 4.76 -6.24
C LEU A 112 -10.32 4.95 -5.51
N ARG A 113 -10.33 5.20 -4.20
CA ARG A 113 -9.10 5.27 -3.39
C ARG A 113 -8.31 3.96 -3.47
N SER A 114 -9.00 2.82 -3.35
CA SER A 114 -8.37 1.49 -3.45
C SER A 114 -7.78 1.23 -4.85
N TRP A 115 -8.45 1.69 -5.90
CA TRP A 115 -7.92 1.63 -7.27
C TRP A 115 -6.70 2.54 -7.45
N ILE A 116 -6.72 3.76 -6.91
CA ILE A 116 -5.57 4.68 -6.98
C ILE A 116 -4.33 4.07 -6.33
N GLU A 117 -4.48 3.43 -5.16
CA GLU A 117 -3.39 2.72 -4.47
C GLU A 117 -2.85 1.57 -5.34
N SER A 118 -3.75 0.76 -5.90
CA SER A 118 -3.39 -0.37 -6.76
C SER A 118 -2.65 0.07 -8.02
N ILE A 119 -3.15 1.11 -8.71
CA ILE A 119 -2.53 1.68 -9.91
C ILE A 119 -1.17 2.25 -9.58
N THR A 120 -1.05 2.94 -8.45
CA THR A 120 0.23 3.49 -7.98
C THR A 120 1.26 2.38 -7.80
N ALA A 121 0.89 1.27 -7.14
CA ALA A 121 1.76 0.12 -6.99
C ALA A 121 2.19 -0.47 -8.35
N GLY A 122 1.29 -0.56 -9.33
CA GLY A 122 1.62 -1.08 -10.66
C GLY A 122 2.56 -0.21 -11.47
N ILE A 123 2.36 1.11 -11.43
CA ILE A 123 3.25 2.07 -12.09
C ILE A 123 4.62 2.05 -11.41
N GLU A 124 4.67 2.07 -10.08
CA GLU A 124 5.93 2.07 -9.33
C GLU A 124 6.71 0.75 -9.48
N GLY A 125 6.02 -0.38 -9.66
CA GLY A 125 6.66 -1.66 -9.96
C GLY A 125 7.41 -1.65 -11.30
N THR A 126 7.04 -0.77 -12.24
CA THR A 126 7.67 -0.65 -13.56
C THR A 126 8.66 0.52 -13.63
N CYS A 127 8.33 1.66 -13.00
CA CYS A 127 9.06 2.93 -13.13
C CYS A 127 9.90 3.30 -11.90
N GLY A 128 9.88 2.46 -10.86
CA GLY A 128 10.42 2.78 -9.54
C GLY A 128 9.51 3.70 -8.73
N PRO A 129 9.88 4.03 -7.48
CA PRO A 129 9.06 4.88 -6.61
C PRO A 129 8.73 6.23 -7.26
N VAL A 130 7.46 6.60 -7.21
CA VAL A 130 6.95 7.89 -7.72
C VAL A 130 6.52 8.74 -6.53
N VAL A 131 5.77 8.17 -5.60
CA VAL A 131 5.35 8.83 -4.37
C VAL A 131 6.49 8.84 -3.37
N VAL A 132 6.73 10.01 -2.78
CA VAL A 132 7.83 10.21 -1.83
C VAL A 132 7.56 9.45 -0.53
N ARG A 133 8.46 8.53 -0.17
CA ARG A 133 8.40 7.78 1.08
C ARG A 133 9.79 7.37 1.57
N THR A 134 9.87 6.98 2.83
CA THR A 134 11.06 6.31 3.35
C THR A 134 11.04 4.84 2.96
N ALA A 135 12.16 4.34 2.44
CA ALA A 135 12.38 2.93 2.15
C ALA A 135 13.61 2.44 2.91
N THR A 136 13.57 1.19 3.33
CA THR A 136 14.71 0.52 3.99
C THR A 136 15.17 -0.63 3.12
N GLU A 137 16.45 -0.63 2.79
CA GLU A 137 17.08 -1.66 1.97
C GLU A 137 18.23 -2.31 2.72
N ARG A 138 18.21 -3.65 2.80
CA ARG A 138 19.33 -4.44 3.30
C ARG A 138 20.18 -4.87 2.12
N VAL A 139 21.48 -4.58 2.19
CA VAL A 139 22.46 -4.99 1.19
C VAL A 139 23.51 -5.85 1.89
N ASP A 140 23.56 -7.11 1.48
CA ASP A 140 24.55 -8.06 1.98
C ASP A 140 25.77 -8.06 1.07
N PHE A 141 26.92 -7.68 1.63
CA PHE A 141 28.20 -7.65 0.95
C PHE A 141 29.31 -7.60 2.00
N ARG A 142 30.51 -8.08 1.62
CA ARG A 142 31.68 -8.01 2.51
C ARG A 142 32.43 -6.70 2.36
N CYS A 143 32.81 -6.34 1.13
CA CYS A 143 33.57 -5.14 0.83
C CYS A 143 33.28 -4.71 -0.62
N ALA A 144 32.99 -3.44 -0.85
CA ALA A 144 32.70 -2.90 -2.18
C ALA A 144 33.13 -1.44 -2.31
N SER A 145 33.60 -1.04 -3.48
CA SER A 145 33.89 0.38 -3.79
C SER A 145 32.62 1.20 -4.06
N SER A 146 31.54 0.54 -4.47
CA SER A 146 30.23 1.16 -4.70
C SER A 146 29.10 0.17 -4.46
N ILE A 147 27.98 0.65 -3.95
CA ILE A 147 26.76 -0.14 -3.73
C ILE A 147 25.65 0.45 -4.58
N ALA A 148 24.92 -0.39 -5.32
CA ALA A 148 23.72 0.03 -6.05
C ALA A 148 22.48 -0.31 -5.24
N LEU A 149 21.67 0.72 -4.94
CA LEU A 149 20.37 0.56 -4.29
C LEU A 149 19.32 0.11 -5.33
N ARG A 150 18.38 -0.74 -4.92
CA ARG A 150 17.30 -1.21 -5.80
C ARG A 150 16.17 -0.19 -5.94
N ALA A 151 15.88 0.56 -4.87
CA ALA A 151 14.77 1.51 -4.86
C ALA A 151 15.19 2.87 -5.46
N ILE A 152 15.16 2.99 -6.79
CA ILE A 152 15.47 4.23 -7.52
C ILE A 152 14.21 4.84 -8.17
N PRO A 153 14.05 6.18 -8.21
CA PRO A 153 15.02 7.21 -7.82
C PRO A 153 15.10 7.44 -6.30
N VAL A 154 16.32 7.72 -5.84
CA VAL A 154 16.61 8.06 -4.44
C VAL A 154 16.78 9.58 -4.32
N ILE A 155 16.07 10.22 -3.39
CA ILE A 155 16.17 11.65 -3.13
C ILE A 155 17.37 11.93 -2.23
N GLU A 156 17.47 11.20 -1.11
CA GLU A 156 18.53 11.37 -0.11
C GLU A 156 18.72 10.11 0.74
N LEU A 157 19.93 9.93 1.28
CA LEU A 157 20.22 8.95 2.31
C LEU A 157 19.75 9.49 3.67
N VAL A 158 18.96 8.72 4.40
CA VAL A 158 18.50 9.06 5.76
C VAL A 158 19.45 8.48 6.80
N SER A 159 19.83 7.20 6.66
CA SER A 159 20.83 6.57 7.52
C SER A 159 21.48 5.37 6.86
N VAL A 160 22.74 5.11 7.19
CA VAL A 160 23.48 3.91 6.77
C VAL A 160 24.08 3.24 7.99
N THR A 161 23.47 2.14 8.41
CA THR A 161 23.85 1.44 9.65
C THR A 161 24.35 0.04 9.34
N ALA A 162 25.31 -0.46 10.10
CA ALA A 162 25.70 -1.85 10.01
C ALA A 162 24.57 -2.77 10.46
N LEU A 163 24.40 -3.90 9.76
CA LEU A 163 23.46 -4.93 10.18
C LEU A 163 24.00 -5.74 11.38
N LEU A 164 25.32 -5.90 11.47
CA LEU A 164 26.00 -6.61 12.55
C LEU A 164 26.29 -5.65 13.71
N ALA A 165 26.23 -6.17 14.95
CA ALA A 165 26.45 -5.38 16.17
C ALA A 165 27.84 -4.72 16.22
N ASP A 166 28.88 -5.41 15.73
CA ASP A 166 30.26 -4.90 15.68
C ASP A 166 30.62 -4.32 14.29
N GLY A 167 29.63 -4.14 13.41
CA GLY A 167 29.86 -3.64 12.07
C GLY A 167 30.06 -2.11 12.04
N THR A 168 30.61 -1.62 10.92
CA THR A 168 30.84 -0.19 10.72
C THR A 168 29.66 0.46 10.01
N GLY A 169 28.98 1.38 10.69
CA GLY A 169 28.03 2.30 10.05
C GLY A 169 28.76 3.47 9.38
N TYR A 170 28.07 4.18 8.49
CA TYR A 170 28.64 5.31 7.76
C TYR A 170 27.76 6.55 7.93
N ALA A 171 28.37 7.70 8.18
CA ALA A 171 27.65 8.96 8.17
C ALA A 171 27.25 9.30 6.74
N THR A 172 26.01 9.74 6.53
CA THR A 172 25.51 10.05 5.18
C THR A 172 26.28 11.19 4.50
N ALA A 173 26.85 12.11 5.29
CA ALA A 173 27.69 13.20 4.80
C ALA A 173 29.06 12.75 4.25
N GLU A 174 29.50 11.52 4.55
CA GLU A 174 30.74 10.94 4.03
C GLU A 174 30.51 10.14 2.74
N LEU A 175 29.25 10.03 2.31
CA LEU A 175 28.83 9.24 1.17
C LEU A 175 28.35 10.15 0.04
N ASP A 176 28.74 9.80 -1.17
CA ASP A 176 28.16 10.31 -2.40
C ASP A 176 27.04 9.37 -2.84
N LEU A 177 25.87 9.93 -3.13
CA LEU A 177 24.72 9.22 -3.68
C LEU A 177 24.44 9.82 -5.06
N ASP A 178 24.44 8.99 -6.10
CA ASP A 178 23.86 9.32 -7.39
C ASP A 178 22.33 9.05 -7.36
N PRO A 179 21.48 10.09 -7.36
CA PRO A 179 20.02 9.95 -7.24
C PRO A 179 19.37 9.12 -8.36
N GLY A 180 19.95 9.17 -9.57
CA GLY A 180 19.38 8.57 -10.77
C GLY A 180 19.69 7.08 -10.90
N THR A 181 20.91 6.69 -10.53
CA THR A 181 21.37 5.29 -10.59
C THR A 181 21.27 4.56 -9.26
N GLY A 182 21.08 5.28 -8.15
CA GLY A 182 21.08 4.70 -6.80
C GLY A 182 22.45 4.22 -6.34
N ILE A 183 23.54 4.66 -7.01
CA ILE A 183 24.90 4.26 -6.67
C ILE A 183 25.37 5.09 -5.47
N VAL A 184 25.81 4.39 -4.42
CA VAL A 184 26.41 4.96 -3.21
C VAL A 184 27.90 4.64 -3.19
N ARG A 185 28.72 5.67 -2.95
CA ARG A 185 30.18 5.59 -2.85
C ARG A 185 30.66 6.41 -1.65
N ARG A 186 31.86 6.11 -1.15
CA ARG A 186 32.50 6.99 -0.16
C ARG A 186 33.18 8.16 -0.88
N LEU A 187 33.05 9.36 -0.32
CA LEU A 187 33.68 10.57 -0.86
C LEU A 187 35.21 10.53 -0.77
N ASP A 188 35.75 9.79 0.19
CA ASP A 188 37.19 9.60 0.36
C ASP A 188 37.81 8.55 -0.58
N GLY A 189 37.01 7.93 -1.46
CA GLY A 189 37.44 6.87 -2.37
C GLY A 189 37.72 5.53 -1.68
N GLY A 190 37.43 5.42 -0.38
CA GLY A 190 37.56 4.18 0.38
C GLY A 190 36.51 3.14 0.02
N MET A 191 36.68 1.94 0.54
CA MET A 191 35.69 0.87 0.39
C MET A 191 34.64 0.92 1.50
N LEU A 192 33.41 0.56 1.15
CA LEU A 192 32.34 0.23 2.08
C LEU A 192 32.54 -1.20 2.56
N VAL A 193 32.30 -1.44 3.85
CA VAL A 193 32.35 -2.76 4.48
C VAL A 193 30.95 -3.06 5.03
N GLY A 194 30.39 -4.19 4.61
CA GLY A 194 29.03 -4.60 4.97
C GLY A 194 28.99 -5.83 5.86
N PRO A 195 27.79 -6.37 6.12
CA PRO A 195 26.48 -6.00 5.57
C PRO A 195 25.89 -4.71 6.15
N LEU A 196 25.17 -3.93 5.32
CA LEU A 196 24.59 -2.62 5.68
C LEU A 196 23.07 -2.58 5.48
N VAL A 197 22.43 -1.71 6.27
CA VAL A 197 21.03 -1.30 6.14
C VAL A 197 20.98 0.17 5.78
N PHE A 198 20.42 0.45 4.60
CA PHE A 198 20.21 1.80 4.10
C PHE A 198 18.76 2.21 4.35
N ALA A 199 18.55 3.28 5.10
CA ALA A 199 17.28 4.00 5.10
C ALA A 199 17.41 5.18 4.15
N THR A 200 16.52 5.29 3.18
CA THR A 200 16.56 6.33 2.15
C THR A 200 15.19 6.94 1.96
N ARG A 201 15.18 8.18 1.49
CA ARG A 201 13.95 8.82 1.00
C ARG A 201 13.91 8.62 -0.50
N VAL A 202 12.93 7.86 -0.98
CA VAL A 202 12.76 7.50 -2.38
C VAL A 202 11.55 8.21 -2.96
N GLY A 203 11.49 8.32 -4.29
CA GLY A 203 10.37 8.92 -5.02
C GLY A 203 10.75 10.14 -5.84
N ARG A 204 9.74 10.82 -6.37
CA ARG A 204 9.91 11.99 -7.24
C ARG A 204 9.27 13.22 -6.58
N LEU A 205 10.06 14.27 -6.38
CA LEU A 205 9.55 15.54 -5.84
C LEU A 205 8.55 16.20 -6.80
N VAL A 206 8.73 16.01 -8.10
CA VAL A 206 7.82 16.44 -9.15
C VAL A 206 7.41 15.22 -9.94
N VAL A 207 6.13 14.85 -9.86
CA VAL A 207 5.59 13.73 -10.64
C VAL A 207 5.46 14.17 -12.11
N PRO A 208 6.12 13.50 -13.06
CA PRO A 208 5.99 13.83 -14.47
C PRO A 208 4.55 13.67 -14.96
N ALA A 209 4.08 14.61 -15.78
CA ALA A 209 2.73 14.59 -16.31
C ALA A 209 2.40 13.31 -17.13
N SER A 210 3.42 12.66 -17.70
CA SER A 210 3.26 11.38 -18.41
C SER A 210 2.84 10.24 -17.47
N LEU A 211 3.37 10.19 -16.24
CA LEU A 211 2.99 9.18 -15.24
C LEU A 211 1.58 9.43 -14.71
N THR A 212 1.22 10.70 -14.50
CA THR A 212 -0.15 11.09 -14.15
C THR A 212 -1.14 10.74 -15.28
N ALA A 213 -0.76 10.95 -16.54
CA ALA A 213 -1.58 10.58 -17.70
C ALA A 213 -1.72 9.04 -17.83
N ALA A 214 -0.64 8.29 -17.61
CA ALA A 214 -0.66 6.83 -17.59
C ALA A 214 -1.60 6.31 -16.50
N ALA A 215 -1.51 6.85 -15.27
CA ALA A 215 -2.40 6.49 -14.17
C ALA A 215 -3.88 6.72 -14.50
N ARG A 216 -4.21 7.84 -15.17
CA ARG A 216 -5.59 8.12 -15.62
C ARG A 216 -6.07 7.11 -16.67
N ILE A 217 -5.22 6.76 -17.64
CA ILE A 217 -5.56 5.76 -18.68
C ILE A 217 -5.84 4.40 -18.04
N ILE A 218 -4.97 3.95 -17.13
CA ILE A 218 -5.12 2.69 -16.40
C ILE A 218 -6.41 2.70 -15.57
N LEU A 219 -6.69 3.79 -14.84
CA LEU A 219 -7.91 3.93 -14.05
C LEU A 219 -9.18 3.76 -14.90
N ARG A 220 -9.24 4.43 -16.06
CA ARG A 220 -10.39 4.32 -16.95
C ARG A 220 -10.55 2.92 -17.53
N HIS A 221 -9.45 2.25 -17.86
CA HIS A 221 -9.48 0.87 -18.33
C HIS A 221 -10.10 -0.07 -17.28
N LEU A 222 -9.60 0.01 -16.04
CA LEU A 222 -10.09 -0.80 -14.92
C LEU A 222 -11.55 -0.45 -14.54
N TRP A 223 -11.95 0.81 -14.70
CA TRP A 223 -13.34 1.20 -14.48
C TRP A 223 -14.29 0.63 -15.53
N GLN A 224 -13.86 0.55 -16.79
CA GLN A 224 -14.69 0.03 -17.88
C GLN A 224 -14.91 -1.48 -17.78
N THR A 225 -13.92 -2.25 -17.30
CA THR A 225 -14.08 -3.70 -17.12
C THR A 225 -15.16 -4.04 -16.09
N ARG A 226 -15.41 -3.16 -15.12
CA ARG A 226 -16.52 -3.30 -14.16
C ARG A 226 -17.91 -3.25 -14.80
N GLN A 227 -18.09 -2.51 -15.90
CA GLN A 227 -19.41 -2.24 -16.48
C GLN A 227 -19.91 -3.34 -17.44
N GLY A 228 -19.21 -4.48 -17.50
CA GLY A 228 -19.51 -5.60 -18.39
C GLY A 228 -18.87 -5.45 -19.78
N PRO A 229 -18.80 -6.52 -20.58
CA PRO A 229 -18.18 -6.48 -21.89
C PRO A 229 -18.96 -5.52 -22.80
N GLN A 230 -18.39 -4.35 -23.07
CA GLN A 230 -18.82 -3.56 -24.21
C GLN A 230 -18.58 -4.39 -25.47
N ARG A 231 -19.51 -4.33 -26.44
CA ARG A 231 -19.38 -5.05 -27.72
C ARG A 231 -17.96 -4.83 -28.27
N PRO A 232 -17.18 -5.90 -28.53
CA PRO A 232 -15.83 -5.75 -29.04
C PRO A 232 -15.92 -5.03 -30.38
N GLN A 233 -15.42 -3.80 -30.42
CA GLN A 233 -15.23 -3.09 -31.68
C GLN A 233 -14.09 -3.79 -32.39
N LEU A 234 -14.38 -4.48 -33.49
CA LEU A 234 -13.37 -5.16 -34.31
C LEU A 234 -12.42 -4.09 -34.88
N GLY A 235 -11.24 -3.92 -34.27
CA GLY A 235 -10.23 -2.95 -34.70
C GLY A 235 -9.34 -2.49 -33.53
N THR A 236 -8.13 -2.02 -33.83
CA THR A 236 -7.08 -1.58 -32.89
C THR A 236 -7.61 -0.56 -31.89
N GLY A 237 -7.97 -1.01 -30.70
CA GLY A 237 -8.53 -0.18 -29.64
C GLY A 237 -7.43 0.57 -28.90
N ASP A 238 -7.70 1.81 -28.49
CA ASP A 238 -6.80 2.65 -27.67
C ASP A 238 -6.46 2.02 -26.29
N PHE A 239 -7.18 0.94 -25.91
CA PHE A 239 -7.02 0.16 -24.68
C PHE A 239 -6.60 -1.29 -24.92
N ASP A 240 -6.09 -1.64 -26.10
CA ASP A 240 -5.62 -2.99 -26.38
C ASP A 240 -4.44 -3.37 -25.46
N VAL A 241 -4.47 -4.63 -24.99
CA VAL A 241 -3.45 -5.23 -24.14
C VAL A 241 -2.94 -6.48 -24.86
N ASN A 242 -1.77 -6.36 -25.49
CA ASN A 242 -1.27 -7.40 -26.39
C ASN A 242 -0.26 -8.34 -25.72
N GLU A 243 0.39 -7.88 -24.65
CA GLU A 243 1.39 -8.65 -23.93
C GLU A 243 1.21 -8.47 -22.42
N PRO A 244 1.36 -9.54 -21.61
CA PRO A 244 1.29 -9.44 -20.17
C PRO A 244 2.49 -8.65 -19.63
N THR A 245 2.22 -7.64 -18.83
CA THR A 245 3.26 -6.87 -18.14
C THR A 245 3.81 -7.63 -16.93
N PRO A 246 5.13 -7.58 -16.67
CA PRO A 246 5.68 -8.05 -15.41
C PRO A 246 4.96 -7.36 -14.25
N HIS A 247 4.51 -8.14 -13.26
CA HIS A 247 3.81 -7.69 -12.03
C HIS A 247 2.33 -7.31 -12.15
N PHE A 248 1.82 -6.88 -13.32
CA PHE A 248 0.41 -6.44 -13.47
C PHE A 248 -0.38 -7.15 -14.58
N GLY A 249 0.23 -8.08 -15.32
CA GLY A 249 -0.45 -8.89 -16.33
C GLY A 249 -1.13 -8.02 -17.39
N TYR A 250 -2.44 -8.23 -17.59
CA TYR A 250 -3.25 -7.50 -18.59
C TYR A 250 -3.90 -6.22 -18.07
N ALA A 251 -3.59 -5.78 -16.85
CA ALA A 251 -4.26 -4.64 -16.23
C ALA A 251 -3.77 -3.27 -16.75
N ILE A 252 -2.63 -3.23 -17.44
CA ILE A 252 -2.00 -1.99 -17.94
C ILE A 252 -2.12 -1.94 -19.47
N PRO A 253 -2.86 -0.97 -20.04
CA PRO A 253 -2.95 -0.77 -21.48
C PRO A 253 -1.61 -0.38 -22.13
N ASN A 254 -1.41 -0.79 -23.39
CA ASN A 254 -0.18 -0.49 -24.15
C ASN A 254 0.14 1.01 -24.22
N ARG A 255 -0.88 1.87 -24.33
CA ARG A 255 -0.69 3.33 -24.34
C ARG A 255 -0.13 3.86 -23.01
N ALA A 256 -0.54 3.27 -21.88
CA ALA A 256 0.03 3.64 -20.59
C ALA A 256 1.49 3.20 -20.51
N LEU A 257 1.84 2.02 -21.04
CA LEU A 257 3.24 1.56 -21.12
C LEU A 257 4.13 2.51 -21.92
N GLN A 258 3.67 2.98 -23.08
CA GLN A 258 4.43 3.93 -23.90
C GLN A 258 4.72 5.26 -23.18
N LEU A 259 3.80 5.73 -22.33
CA LEU A 259 4.00 6.93 -21.52
C LEU A 259 4.97 6.71 -20.35
N MET A 260 5.11 5.46 -19.90
CA MET A 260 5.98 5.04 -18.81
C MET A 260 7.39 4.69 -19.28
N GLU A 261 7.58 4.33 -20.55
CA GLU A 261 8.85 3.86 -21.11
C GLU A 261 10.08 4.72 -20.78
N PRO A 262 10.04 6.07 -20.82
CA PRO A 262 11.19 6.91 -20.46
C PRO A 262 11.65 6.78 -19.00
N TYR A 263 10.80 6.24 -18.14
CA TYR A 263 11.02 6.08 -16.70
C TYR A 263 11.15 4.63 -16.28
N ARG A 264 11.09 3.69 -17.23
CA ARG A 264 11.16 2.27 -16.97
C ARG A 264 12.48 1.95 -16.28
N LEU A 265 12.40 1.17 -15.20
CA LEU A 265 13.60 0.72 -14.50
C LEU A 265 14.47 -0.11 -15.46
N PRO A 266 15.81 0.03 -15.37
CA PRO A 266 16.69 -0.85 -16.10
C PRO A 266 16.41 -2.31 -15.70
N PRO A 267 16.61 -3.28 -16.61
CA PRO A 267 16.42 -4.68 -16.28
C PRO A 267 17.26 -5.01 -15.05
N GLY A 268 16.59 -5.48 -13.99
CA GLY A 268 17.24 -5.85 -12.74
C GLY A 268 18.26 -6.94 -13.03
N VAL A 269 19.53 -6.63 -12.80
CA VAL A 269 20.58 -7.65 -12.74
C VAL A 269 20.43 -8.27 -11.37
N GLY A 270 19.67 -9.36 -11.30
CA GLY A 270 19.55 -10.19 -10.10
C GLY A 270 20.87 -10.89 -9.78
#